data_AF-A0A496V887-F1
#
_entry.id   AF-A0A496V887-F1
#
_cell.length_a   1.000
_cell.length_b   1.000
_cell.length_c   1.000
_cell.angle_alpha   90.00
_cell.angle_beta   90.00
_cell.angle_gamma   90.00
#
_symmetry.space_group_name_H-M   'P 1'
#
loop_
_entity.id
_entity.type
_entity.pdbx_description
1 polymer ?
#
loop_
_entity_poly.entity_id
_entity_poly.type
_entity_poly.pdbx_seq_one_letter_code
_entity_poly.pdbx_strand_id
1 'polypeptide(L)'
;MTKLNPDIPDLIPVESLESDTIFKKGFRNVEIFKSLVKDFTGVALEIDEVENDKAFDKSIGKVKAKFDLFAEDKKNRIIVEAQHANYSDNFERFYYYHQVATVETIASSKNYGFPKTILTLVFFTNRHSPVFGKNIFVHDASMRYLMDDKVAEKIFPHKHRLFFIFTKDPEGDLDIPEECREWIKAIADTLTESVYEDSYNNEMIKKLFKIISKSETTPEERAKMKEEYNQAEFERKTRIESRIEIAHNFKTLGTVSDEQIANATGLTLKEVEEL
;
A
#
# COMPACT_ATOMS: atom_id res chain seq x y z
N MET A 1 0.73 -47.67 1.25
CA MET A 1 0.03 -46.43 0.83
C MET A 1 -0.42 -45.71 2.07
N THR A 2 0.45 -44.88 2.61
CA THR A 2 0.21 -44.10 3.82
C THR A 2 -0.79 -43.01 3.47
N LYS A 3 -1.96 -43.02 4.08
CA LYS A 3 -2.93 -41.91 3.96
C LYS A 3 -2.26 -40.68 4.55
N LEU A 4 -2.02 -39.66 3.72
CA LEU A 4 -1.69 -38.32 4.20
C LEU A 4 -2.84 -37.84 5.10
N ASN A 5 -2.44 -37.25 6.22
CA ASN A 5 -3.31 -36.69 7.24
C ASN A 5 -4.15 -35.54 6.64
N PRO A 6 -5.50 -35.56 6.73
CA PRO A 6 -6.37 -34.58 6.07
C PRO A 6 -6.43 -33.19 6.72
N ASP A 7 -5.70 -32.95 7.82
CA ASP A 7 -5.78 -31.69 8.60
C ASP A 7 -4.49 -30.85 8.55
N ILE A 8 -3.68 -30.97 7.49
CA ILE A 8 -2.57 -30.02 7.27
C ILE A 8 -3.15 -28.88 6.43
N PRO A 9 -3.27 -27.64 6.98
CA PRO A 9 -3.77 -26.52 6.20
C PRO A 9 -2.91 -26.34 4.95
N ASP A 10 -3.57 -26.10 3.81
CA ASP A 10 -2.88 -26.03 2.52
C ASP A 10 -1.93 -24.83 2.50
N LEU A 11 -0.66 -25.12 2.75
CA LEU A 11 0.44 -24.16 2.67
C LEU A 11 0.82 -23.99 1.20
N ILE A 12 0.60 -22.79 0.67
CA ILE A 12 0.83 -22.46 -0.73
C ILE A 12 2.05 -21.57 -0.85
N PRO A 13 3.08 -21.97 -1.62
CA PRO A 13 4.19 -21.10 -1.96
C PRO A 13 3.72 -19.98 -2.89
N VAL A 14 3.90 -18.74 -2.45
CA VAL A 14 3.52 -17.54 -3.19
C VAL A 14 4.72 -16.61 -3.36
N GLU A 15 4.73 -15.82 -4.40
CA GLU A 15 5.66 -14.69 -4.50
C GLU A 15 5.20 -13.55 -3.58
N SER A 16 6.15 -12.79 -3.04
CA SER A 16 5.87 -11.69 -2.12
C SER A 16 5.22 -10.50 -2.84
N LEU A 17 4.16 -9.93 -2.23
CA LEU A 17 3.55 -8.68 -2.68
C LEU A 17 4.39 -7.44 -2.34
N GLU A 18 5.57 -7.60 -1.74
CA GLU A 18 6.59 -6.55 -1.75
C GLU A 18 7.18 -6.29 -3.13
N SER A 19 7.10 -7.26 -4.06
CA SER A 19 7.44 -7.00 -5.45
C SER A 19 6.35 -6.17 -6.13
N ASP A 20 6.73 -5.02 -6.71
CA ASP A 20 5.84 -4.20 -7.54
C ASP A 20 5.29 -5.01 -8.71
N THR A 21 6.14 -5.84 -9.34
CA THR A 21 5.74 -6.75 -10.41
C THR A 21 4.61 -7.69 -9.99
N ILE A 22 4.73 -8.33 -8.82
CA ILE A 22 3.74 -9.29 -8.33
C ILE A 22 2.49 -8.58 -7.79
N PHE A 23 2.67 -7.44 -7.12
CA PHE A 23 1.57 -6.58 -6.67
C PHE A 23 0.67 -6.20 -7.86
N LYS A 24 1.26 -5.69 -8.94
CA LYS A 24 0.55 -5.37 -10.18
C LYS A 24 -0.09 -6.60 -10.81
N LYS A 25 0.62 -7.73 -10.89
CA LYS A 25 0.08 -8.99 -11.44
C LYS A 25 -1.20 -9.42 -10.73
N GLY A 26 -1.18 -9.45 -9.39
CA GLY A 26 -2.31 -9.88 -8.58
C GLY A 26 -3.50 -8.94 -8.66
N PHE A 27 -3.27 -7.65 -8.41
CA PHE A 27 -4.32 -6.65 -8.30
C PHE A 27 -4.81 -6.08 -9.64
N ARG A 28 -4.20 -6.45 -10.78
CA ARG A 28 -4.77 -6.19 -12.10
C ARG A 28 -6.01 -7.05 -12.38
N ASN A 29 -6.23 -8.15 -11.66
CA ASN A 29 -7.45 -8.94 -11.82
C ASN A 29 -8.67 -8.13 -11.39
N VAL A 30 -9.61 -7.92 -12.32
CA VAL A 30 -10.78 -7.05 -12.12
C VAL A 30 -11.60 -7.42 -10.89
N GLU A 31 -11.88 -8.69 -10.65
CA GLU A 31 -12.69 -9.12 -9.51
C GLU A 31 -11.97 -8.90 -8.17
N ILE A 32 -10.68 -9.18 -8.12
CA ILE A 32 -9.83 -8.94 -6.94
C ILE A 32 -9.77 -7.45 -6.65
N PHE A 33 -9.51 -6.62 -7.67
CA PHE A 33 -9.44 -5.17 -7.50
C PHE A 33 -10.77 -4.58 -7.03
N LYS A 34 -11.90 -5.02 -7.61
CA LYS A 34 -13.24 -4.60 -7.16
C LYS A 34 -13.49 -4.96 -5.70
N SER A 35 -13.09 -6.16 -5.27
CA SER A 35 -13.22 -6.60 -3.88
C SER A 35 -12.37 -5.76 -2.95
N LEU A 36 -11.08 -5.59 -3.26
CA LEU A 36 -10.14 -4.78 -2.50
C LEU A 36 -10.69 -3.35 -2.31
N VAL A 37 -11.10 -2.70 -3.39
CA VAL A 37 -11.62 -1.32 -3.33
C VAL A 37 -12.89 -1.24 -2.50
N LYS A 38 -13.81 -2.20 -2.67
CA LYS A 38 -15.04 -2.24 -1.88
C LYS A 38 -14.73 -2.34 -0.39
N ASP A 39 -13.81 -3.23 -0.01
CA ASP A 39 -13.49 -3.50 1.39
C ASP A 39 -12.81 -2.29 2.05
N PHE A 40 -11.91 -1.59 1.36
CA PHE A 40 -11.23 -0.39 1.90
C PHE A 40 -12.07 0.90 1.85
N THR A 41 -12.98 1.03 0.88
CA THR A 41 -13.62 2.34 0.60
C THR A 41 -15.14 2.34 0.74
N GLY A 42 -15.76 1.16 0.80
CA GLY A 42 -17.21 0.94 0.73
C GLY A 42 -17.80 1.04 -0.68
N VAL A 43 -16.98 1.28 -1.72
CA VAL A 43 -17.45 1.53 -3.08
C VAL A 43 -17.45 0.24 -3.91
N ALA A 44 -18.62 -0.17 -4.38
CA ALA A 44 -18.75 -1.23 -5.37
C ALA A 44 -18.54 -0.67 -6.79
N LEU A 45 -17.42 -1.01 -7.42
CA LEU A 45 -17.06 -0.53 -8.75
C LEU A 45 -17.77 -1.31 -9.87
N GLU A 46 -18.07 -0.61 -10.97
CA GLU A 46 -18.48 -1.16 -12.26
C GLU A 46 -17.42 -0.82 -13.31
N ILE A 47 -16.39 -1.68 -13.40
CA ILE A 47 -15.23 -1.54 -14.27
C ILE A 47 -15.03 -2.78 -15.13
N ASP A 48 -14.49 -2.59 -16.33
CA ASP A 48 -14.19 -3.66 -17.28
C ASP A 48 -12.71 -4.07 -17.26
N GLU A 49 -11.82 -3.16 -16.83
CA GLU A 49 -10.38 -3.38 -16.82
C GLU A 49 -9.69 -2.64 -15.67
N VAL A 50 -8.48 -3.11 -15.35
CA VAL A 50 -7.49 -2.42 -14.54
C VAL A 50 -6.24 -2.23 -15.40
N GLU A 51 -5.89 -0.98 -15.66
CA GLU A 51 -4.71 -0.60 -16.44
C GLU A 51 -3.49 -0.55 -15.53
N ASN A 52 -2.36 -1.10 -15.98
CA ASN A 52 -1.09 -0.93 -15.29
C ASN A 52 -0.39 0.33 -15.78
N ASP A 53 0.37 0.97 -14.90
CA ASP A 53 1.35 1.98 -15.28
C ASP A 53 0.77 3.19 -16.04
N LYS A 54 -0.52 3.50 -15.81
CA LYS A 54 -1.22 4.60 -16.48
C LYS A 54 -0.55 5.92 -16.20
N ALA A 55 -0.36 6.74 -17.21
CA ALA A 55 0.04 8.12 -17.03
C ALA A 55 -0.82 9.01 -17.93
N PHE A 56 -1.09 10.23 -17.48
CA PHE A 56 -1.74 11.23 -18.32
C PHE A 56 -0.74 11.75 -19.36
N ASP A 57 -1.23 11.99 -20.59
CA ASP A 57 -0.40 12.35 -21.74
C ASP A 57 0.30 13.70 -21.57
N LYS A 58 -0.38 14.66 -20.94
CA LYS A 58 0.17 15.98 -20.63
C LYS A 58 0.40 16.05 -19.13
N SER A 59 1.64 16.30 -18.72
CA SER A 59 1.89 16.57 -17.30
C SER A 59 1.40 17.98 -16.96
N ILE A 60 0.52 18.09 -15.97
CA ILE A 60 0.12 19.39 -15.38
C ILE A 60 1.30 20.07 -14.68
N GLY A 61 2.28 19.29 -14.19
CA GLY A 61 3.42 19.80 -13.42
C GLY A 61 4.77 19.50 -14.07
N LYS A 62 5.84 19.65 -13.27
CA LYS A 62 7.20 19.27 -13.67
C LYS A 62 7.47 17.77 -13.51
N VAL A 63 6.57 17.05 -12.85
CA VAL A 63 6.71 15.63 -12.53
C VAL A 63 5.56 14.87 -13.18
N LYS A 64 5.88 13.82 -13.92
CA LYS A 64 4.88 12.96 -14.55
C LYS A 64 4.31 12.01 -13.49
N ALA A 65 3.02 12.13 -13.20
CA ALA A 65 2.31 11.15 -12.39
C ALA A 65 2.11 9.86 -13.20
N LYS A 66 2.51 8.73 -12.61
CA LYS A 66 2.34 7.38 -13.17
C LYS A 66 1.70 6.53 -12.09
N PHE A 67 0.61 5.85 -12.45
CA PHE A 67 -0.20 5.05 -11.53
C PHE A 67 0.03 3.57 -11.76
N ASP A 68 0.37 2.84 -10.70
CA ASP A 68 0.68 1.41 -10.81
C ASP A 68 -0.53 0.62 -11.28
N LEU A 69 -1.70 0.91 -10.71
CA LEU A 69 -2.99 0.38 -11.11
C LEU A 69 -4.00 1.52 -11.23
N PHE A 70 -4.74 1.54 -12.33
CA PHE A 70 -5.74 2.54 -12.65
C PHE A 70 -7.02 1.88 -13.14
N ALA A 71 -8.17 2.28 -12.61
CA ALA A 71 -9.46 1.84 -13.08
C ALA A 71 -10.46 3.00 -13.10
N GLU A 72 -11.31 3.03 -14.13
CA GLU A 72 -12.37 4.02 -14.27
C GLU A 72 -13.74 3.36 -14.35
N ASP A 73 -14.56 3.60 -13.33
CA ASP A 73 -15.99 3.32 -13.35
C ASP A 73 -16.70 4.49 -14.05
N LYS A 74 -16.96 4.33 -15.34
CA LYS A 74 -17.58 5.36 -16.18
C LYS A 74 -19.03 5.63 -15.78
N LYS A 75 -19.73 4.64 -15.23
CA LYS A 75 -21.15 4.73 -14.87
C LYS A 75 -21.35 5.54 -13.60
N ASN A 76 -20.58 5.23 -12.57
CA ASN A 76 -20.63 5.91 -11.28
C ASN A 76 -19.69 7.13 -11.22
N ARG A 77 -18.89 7.34 -12.28
CA ARG A 77 -17.94 8.46 -12.42
C ARG A 77 -16.90 8.44 -11.29
N ILE A 78 -16.29 7.28 -11.08
CA ILE A 78 -15.28 7.03 -10.05
C ILE A 78 -13.99 6.60 -10.74
N ILE A 79 -12.89 7.21 -10.36
CA ILE A 79 -11.55 6.74 -10.71
C ILE A 79 -10.94 6.17 -9.44
N VAL A 80 -10.33 5.00 -9.57
CA VAL A 80 -9.56 4.39 -8.50
C VAL A 80 -8.15 4.14 -8.96
N GLU A 81 -7.21 4.59 -8.14
CA GLU A 81 -5.78 4.40 -8.31
C GLU A 81 -5.27 3.57 -7.14
N ALA A 82 -4.47 2.54 -7.42
CA ALA A 82 -3.70 1.88 -6.39
C ALA A 82 -2.19 2.00 -6.69
N GLN A 83 -1.41 2.18 -5.63
CA GLN A 83 0.03 2.40 -5.68
C GLN A 83 0.72 1.40 -4.76
N HIS A 84 1.79 0.79 -5.25
CA HIS A 84 2.75 0.10 -4.41
C HIS A 84 3.85 1.08 -4.00
N ALA A 85 4.00 1.30 -2.69
CA ALA A 85 4.94 2.29 -2.18
C ALA A 85 6.21 1.63 -1.66
N ASN A 86 7.36 2.16 -2.09
CA ASN A 86 8.64 1.77 -1.53
C ASN A 86 8.83 2.40 -0.14
N TYR A 87 9.74 1.81 0.65
CA TYR A 87 10.00 2.33 2.00
C TYR A 87 10.46 3.79 2.00
N SER A 88 11.30 4.15 1.02
CA SER A 88 11.88 5.48 0.85
C SER A 88 10.90 6.53 0.29
N ASP A 89 9.73 6.11 -0.18
CA ASP A 89 8.72 7.03 -0.71
C ASP A 89 8.13 7.91 0.39
N ASN A 90 7.97 9.19 0.04
CA ASN A 90 7.35 10.19 0.90
C ASN A 90 5.84 10.27 0.66
N PHE A 91 5.09 10.72 1.68
CA PHE A 91 3.64 10.83 1.60
C PHE A 91 3.21 11.90 0.59
N GLU A 92 4.02 12.94 0.46
CA GLU A 92 3.80 14.09 -0.42
C GLU A 92 3.79 13.71 -1.90
N ARG A 93 4.56 12.69 -2.32
CA ARG A 93 4.52 12.14 -3.69
C ARG A 93 3.12 11.65 -4.03
N PHE A 94 2.52 10.86 -3.14
CA PHE A 94 1.19 10.30 -3.38
C PHE A 94 0.09 11.34 -3.24
N TYR A 95 0.25 12.29 -2.31
CA TYR A 95 -0.64 13.45 -2.23
C TYR A 95 -0.57 14.26 -3.54
N TYR A 96 0.62 14.52 -4.07
CA TYR A 96 0.81 15.18 -5.36
C TYR A 96 0.12 14.42 -6.50
N TYR A 97 0.28 13.09 -6.58
CA TYR A 97 -0.38 12.26 -7.60
C TYR A 97 -1.91 12.33 -7.48
N HIS A 98 -2.44 12.27 -6.26
CA HIS A 98 -3.88 12.41 -6.00
C HIS A 98 -4.43 13.78 -6.47
N GLN A 99 -3.67 14.87 -6.27
CA GLN A 99 -4.04 16.19 -6.77
C GLN A 99 -3.99 16.27 -8.30
N VAL A 100 -2.95 15.70 -8.93
CA VAL A 100 -2.85 15.63 -10.40
C VAL A 100 -4.04 14.88 -10.98
N ALA A 101 -4.34 13.69 -10.46
CA ALA A 101 -5.49 12.89 -10.87
C ALA A 101 -6.81 13.68 -10.77
N THR A 102 -7.00 14.42 -9.69
CA THR A 102 -8.19 15.25 -9.48
C THR A 102 -8.29 16.37 -10.51
N VAL A 103 -7.21 17.11 -10.76
CA VAL A 103 -7.19 18.22 -11.73
C VAL A 103 -7.34 17.75 -13.18
N GLU A 104 -6.75 16.61 -13.55
CA GLU A 104 -6.88 16.03 -14.91
C GLU A 104 -8.34 15.73 -15.27
N THR A 105 -9.22 15.55 -14.29
CA THR A 105 -10.64 15.34 -14.56
C THR A 105 -11.39 16.61 -14.96
N ILE A 106 -10.83 17.81 -14.77
CA ILE A 106 -11.52 19.07 -15.07
C ILE A 106 -11.78 19.17 -16.58
N ALA A 107 -13.06 19.23 -16.94
CA ALA A 107 -13.48 19.16 -18.34
C ALA A 107 -13.18 20.44 -19.13
N SER A 108 -13.28 21.63 -18.52
CA SER A 108 -13.05 22.90 -19.21
C SER A 108 -12.86 24.07 -18.26
N SER A 109 -12.31 25.18 -18.78
CA SER A 109 -12.21 26.46 -18.05
C SER A 109 -13.56 27.13 -17.73
N LYS A 110 -14.67 26.61 -18.25
CA LYS A 110 -16.02 27.10 -17.91
C LYS A 110 -16.63 26.35 -16.72
N ASN A 111 -16.08 25.19 -16.36
CA ASN A 111 -16.57 24.36 -15.27
C ASN A 111 -15.38 23.70 -14.55
N TYR A 112 -15.02 24.28 -13.41
CA TYR A 112 -13.97 23.77 -12.52
C TYR A 112 -14.48 22.75 -11.49
N GLY A 113 -15.77 22.38 -11.55
CA GLY A 113 -16.29 21.31 -10.69
C GLY A 113 -15.67 19.98 -11.06
N PHE A 114 -15.29 19.19 -10.06
CA PHE A 114 -14.75 17.85 -10.27
C PHE A 114 -15.85 16.93 -10.78
N PRO A 115 -15.76 16.43 -12.03
CA PRO A 115 -16.82 15.61 -12.61
C PRO A 115 -16.78 14.16 -12.14
N LYS A 116 -15.73 13.74 -11.43
CA LYS A 116 -15.51 12.35 -11.01
C LYS A 116 -15.03 12.34 -9.57
N THR A 117 -15.27 11.24 -8.86
CA THR A 117 -14.66 10.99 -7.54
C THR A 117 -13.34 10.27 -7.73
N ILE A 118 -12.28 10.72 -7.05
CA ILE A 118 -10.97 10.07 -7.07
C ILE A 118 -10.74 9.35 -5.74
N LEU A 119 -10.42 8.06 -5.80
CA LEU A 119 -9.97 7.26 -4.67
C LEU A 119 -8.56 6.77 -4.96
N THR A 120 -7.60 7.10 -4.11
CA THR A 120 -6.22 6.63 -4.25
C THR A 120 -5.86 5.76 -3.06
N LEU A 121 -5.45 4.52 -3.29
CA LEU A 121 -5.03 3.57 -2.26
C LEU A 121 -3.52 3.35 -2.38
N VAL A 122 -2.77 3.69 -1.34
CA VAL A 122 -1.31 3.56 -1.31
C VAL A 122 -0.93 2.47 -0.32
N PHE A 123 -0.32 1.40 -0.82
CA PHE A 123 0.07 0.24 -0.02
C PHE A 123 1.55 0.29 0.31
N PHE A 124 1.85 0.37 1.60
CA PHE A 124 3.19 0.17 2.15
C PHE A 124 3.30 -1.26 2.67
N THR A 125 3.83 -2.16 1.84
CA THR A 125 3.81 -3.60 2.15
C THR A 125 4.82 -4.00 3.21
N ASN A 126 6.00 -3.37 3.24
CA ASN A 126 7.08 -3.67 4.17
C ASN A 126 7.60 -2.43 4.92
N ARG A 127 6.69 -1.57 5.38
CA ARG A 127 6.98 -0.42 6.23
C ARG A 127 6.02 -0.43 7.42
N HIS A 128 6.54 -0.16 8.62
CA HIS A 128 5.68 0.05 9.79
C HIS A 128 4.95 1.37 9.65
N SER A 129 3.72 1.40 10.17
CA SER A 129 2.99 2.65 10.31
C SER A 129 3.81 3.68 11.13
N PRO A 130 3.76 4.97 10.76
CA PRO A 130 4.36 6.02 11.57
C PRO A 130 3.65 6.24 12.91
N VAL A 131 2.43 5.74 13.09
CA VAL A 131 1.70 5.81 14.36
C VAL A 131 1.43 4.39 14.85
N PHE A 132 1.89 4.10 16.06
CA PHE A 132 1.69 2.80 16.68
C PHE A 132 0.20 2.45 16.76
N GLY A 133 -0.12 1.24 16.36
CA GLY A 133 -1.47 0.69 16.35
C GLY A 133 -2.46 1.36 15.41
N LYS A 134 -1.97 1.99 14.33
CA LYS A 134 -2.80 2.56 13.26
C LYS A 134 -2.31 2.15 11.89
N ASN A 135 -3.05 1.31 11.18
CA ASN A 135 -2.63 0.76 9.88
C ASN A 135 -3.17 1.54 8.68
N ILE A 136 -4.26 2.28 8.85
CA ILE A 136 -4.91 3.01 7.75
C ILE A 136 -5.04 4.49 8.13
N PHE A 137 -4.53 5.36 7.27
CA PHE A 137 -4.76 6.81 7.34
C PHE A 137 -5.55 7.25 6.12
N VAL A 138 -6.58 8.07 6.35
CA VAL A 138 -7.40 8.63 5.27
C VAL A 138 -7.22 10.14 5.24
N HIS A 139 -6.68 10.64 4.14
CA HIS A 139 -6.71 12.06 3.82
C HIS A 139 -7.94 12.34 2.95
N ASP A 140 -8.88 13.12 3.46
CA ASP A 140 -10.05 13.58 2.72
C ASP A 140 -10.16 15.11 2.72
N ALA A 141 -10.63 15.67 1.61
CA ALA A 141 -10.85 17.11 1.46
C ALA A 141 -12.30 17.44 1.83
N SER A 142 -12.61 17.49 3.12
CA SER A 142 -13.92 17.90 3.63
C SER A 142 -13.91 19.38 4.00
N MET A 143 -14.90 20.15 3.53
CA MET A 143 -15.11 21.53 3.99
C MET A 143 -15.68 21.53 5.39
N ARG A 144 -15.14 22.36 6.29
CA ARG A 144 -15.51 22.39 7.71
C ARG A 144 -15.80 23.81 8.18
N TYR A 145 -16.71 23.94 9.14
CA TYR A 145 -16.95 25.21 9.81
C TYR A 145 -15.77 25.56 10.71
N LEU A 146 -15.24 26.78 10.58
CA LEU A 146 -14.05 27.23 11.31
C LEU A 146 -14.18 27.10 12.83
N MET A 147 -15.38 27.30 13.38
CA MET A 147 -15.57 27.42 14.82
C MET A 147 -15.79 26.10 15.55
N ASP A 148 -16.36 25.08 14.90
CA ASP A 148 -16.71 23.81 15.55
C ASP A 148 -16.26 22.56 14.79
N ASP A 149 -15.47 22.74 13.72
CA ASP A 149 -14.89 21.69 12.88
C ASP A 149 -15.92 20.71 12.26
N LYS A 150 -17.22 21.05 12.32
CA LYS A 150 -18.27 20.24 11.70
C LYS A 150 -18.13 20.30 10.19
N VAL A 151 -18.35 19.17 9.54
CA VAL A 151 -18.35 19.09 8.07
C VAL A 151 -19.54 19.86 7.51
N ALA A 152 -19.27 20.77 6.59
CA ALA A 152 -20.29 21.49 5.85
C ALA A 152 -20.86 20.57 4.77
N GLU A 153 -22.03 20.00 5.05
CA GLU A 153 -22.72 19.13 4.11
C GLU A 153 -23.09 19.89 2.82
N LYS A 154 -23.07 19.17 1.69
CA LYS A 154 -23.44 19.66 0.33
C LYS A 154 -22.43 20.61 -0.34
N ILE A 155 -21.34 20.98 0.31
CA ILE A 155 -20.22 21.70 -0.30
C ILE A 155 -19.17 20.66 -0.71
N PHE A 156 -18.83 20.59 -2.00
CA PHE A 156 -18.11 19.47 -2.65
C PHE A 156 -18.88 18.13 -2.61
N PRO A 157 -19.74 17.85 -3.61
CA PRO A 157 -20.55 16.64 -3.62
C PRO A 157 -19.73 15.35 -3.81
N HIS A 158 -18.52 15.45 -4.35
CA HIS A 158 -17.62 14.31 -4.55
C HIS A 158 -16.55 14.30 -3.47
N LYS A 159 -16.52 13.21 -2.69
CA LYS A 159 -15.56 13.03 -1.61
C LYS A 159 -14.33 12.29 -2.14
N HIS A 160 -13.36 13.06 -2.63
CA HIS A 160 -12.04 12.54 -2.99
C HIS A 160 -11.32 12.05 -1.73
N ARG A 161 -10.70 10.87 -1.79
CA ARG A 161 -10.02 10.25 -0.64
C ARG A 161 -8.70 9.62 -1.07
N LEU A 162 -7.68 9.84 -0.25
CA LEU A 162 -6.37 9.21 -0.34
C LEU A 162 -6.16 8.35 0.91
N PHE A 163 -5.92 7.06 0.72
CA PHE A 163 -5.71 6.07 1.76
C PHE A 163 -4.24 5.68 1.78
N PHE A 164 -3.61 5.77 2.95
CA PHE A 164 -2.30 5.18 3.20
C PHE A 164 -2.49 3.92 4.06
N ILE A 165 -2.11 2.78 3.51
CA ILE A 165 -2.39 1.45 4.06
C ILE A 165 -1.06 0.78 4.36
N PHE A 166 -0.80 0.52 5.64
CA PHE A 166 0.38 -0.19 6.12
C PHE A 166 0.00 -1.61 6.43
N THR A 167 0.70 -2.57 5.82
CA THR A 167 0.34 -3.99 5.98
C THR A 167 1.32 -4.76 6.85
N LYS A 168 2.46 -4.17 7.22
CA LYS A 168 3.55 -4.89 7.89
C LYS A 168 3.19 -5.47 9.26
N ASP A 169 2.26 -4.84 9.98
CA ASP A 169 1.84 -5.25 11.31
C ASP A 169 0.32 -5.48 11.34
N PRO A 170 -0.16 -6.63 10.85
CA PRO A 170 -1.59 -6.86 10.64
C PRO A 170 -2.41 -6.88 11.93
N GLU A 171 -1.79 -7.23 13.06
CA GLU A 171 -2.43 -7.27 14.38
C GLU A 171 -2.29 -5.94 15.14
N GLY A 172 -1.56 -4.97 14.58
CA GLY A 172 -1.31 -3.68 15.23
C GLY A 172 -2.57 -2.82 15.38
N ASP A 173 -3.54 -2.93 14.47
CA ASP A 173 -4.75 -2.09 14.45
C ASP A 173 -6.01 -2.95 14.41
N LEU A 174 -6.58 -3.24 15.59
CA LEU A 174 -7.77 -4.07 15.71
C LEU A 174 -9.08 -3.31 15.46
N ASP A 175 -9.02 -1.96 15.40
CA ASP A 175 -10.20 -1.08 15.27
C ASP A 175 -10.71 -1.00 13.82
N ILE A 176 -9.89 -1.35 12.82
CA ILE A 176 -10.30 -1.29 11.41
C ILE A 176 -11.25 -2.45 11.06
N PRO A 177 -12.14 -2.31 10.05
CA PRO A 177 -13.07 -3.37 9.66
C PRO A 177 -12.38 -4.71 9.37
N GLU A 178 -13.06 -5.82 9.67
CA GLU A 178 -12.50 -7.17 9.54
C GLU A 178 -12.05 -7.46 8.11
N GLU A 179 -12.81 -7.01 7.12
CA GLU A 179 -12.51 -7.16 5.70
C GLU A 179 -11.21 -6.44 5.32
N CYS A 180 -10.94 -5.27 5.90
CA CYS A 180 -9.67 -4.55 5.73
C CYS A 180 -8.51 -5.28 6.42
N ARG A 181 -8.72 -5.78 7.65
CA ARG A 181 -7.70 -6.54 8.38
C ARG A 181 -7.31 -7.79 7.61
N GLU A 182 -8.28 -8.47 7.01
CA GLU A 182 -8.04 -9.68 6.24
C GLU A 182 -7.14 -9.42 5.02
N TRP A 183 -7.37 -8.33 4.27
CA TRP A 183 -6.46 -7.91 3.20
C TRP A 183 -5.07 -7.53 3.69
N ILE A 184 -4.99 -6.76 4.78
CA ILE A 184 -3.71 -6.37 5.40
C ILE A 184 -2.90 -7.61 5.80
N LYS A 185 -3.55 -8.57 6.46
CA LYS A 185 -2.96 -9.85 6.85
C LYS A 185 -2.52 -10.65 5.63
N ALA A 186 -3.36 -10.76 4.60
CA ALA A 186 -3.02 -11.47 3.37
C ALA A 186 -1.75 -10.91 2.73
N ILE A 187 -1.65 -9.58 2.61
CA ILE A 187 -0.47 -8.92 2.05
C ILE A 187 0.76 -9.16 2.94
N ALA A 188 0.61 -9.04 4.27
CA ALA A 188 1.68 -9.29 5.24
C ALA A 188 2.22 -10.72 5.17
N ASP A 189 1.34 -11.72 5.12
CA ASP A 189 1.72 -13.13 5.12
C ASP A 189 2.53 -13.49 3.86
N THR A 190 2.26 -12.85 2.72
CA THR A 190 3.05 -13.06 1.49
C THR A 190 4.52 -12.65 1.64
N LEU A 191 4.88 -11.81 2.61
CA LEU A 191 6.28 -11.43 2.85
C LEU A 191 7.15 -12.63 3.29
N THR A 192 6.51 -13.69 3.82
CA THR A 192 7.17 -14.95 4.14
C THR A 192 7.24 -15.93 2.96
N GLU A 193 6.70 -15.52 1.81
CA GLU A 193 6.62 -16.29 0.56
C GLU A 193 5.86 -17.63 0.67
N SER A 194 5.01 -17.75 1.69
CA SER A 194 4.10 -18.88 1.88
C SER A 194 2.88 -18.47 2.68
N VAL A 195 1.72 -18.99 2.33
CA VAL A 195 0.43 -18.64 2.97
C VAL A 195 -0.41 -19.88 3.23
N TYR A 196 -1.22 -19.85 4.27
CA TYR A 196 -2.22 -20.88 4.54
C TYR A 196 -3.56 -20.44 3.95
N GLU A 197 -3.99 -21.01 2.81
CA GLU A 197 -5.21 -20.57 2.10
C GLU A 197 -6.46 -20.63 2.98
N ASP A 198 -6.57 -21.65 3.82
CA ASP A 198 -7.69 -21.88 4.74
C ASP A 198 -7.78 -20.85 5.89
N SER A 199 -6.77 -19.99 6.06
CA SER A 199 -6.78 -18.91 7.05
C SER A 199 -7.60 -17.70 6.62
N TYR A 200 -8.22 -17.74 5.43
CA TYR A 200 -8.92 -16.64 4.80
C TYR A 200 -10.34 -17.05 4.44
N ASN A 201 -11.30 -16.18 4.75
CA ASN A 201 -12.70 -16.32 4.35
C ASN A 201 -12.96 -15.67 2.99
N ASN A 202 -12.19 -14.63 2.63
CA ASN A 202 -12.36 -13.91 1.40
C ASN A 202 -11.85 -14.71 0.19
N GLU A 203 -12.78 -15.19 -0.64
CA GLU A 203 -12.48 -15.95 -1.85
C GLU A 203 -11.62 -15.16 -2.86
N MET A 204 -11.66 -13.83 -2.84
CA MET A 204 -10.80 -13.01 -3.71
C MET A 204 -9.35 -12.98 -3.23
N ILE A 205 -9.11 -13.11 -1.92
CA ILE A 205 -7.76 -13.30 -1.36
C ILE A 205 -7.21 -14.67 -1.77
N LYS A 206 -8.03 -15.73 -1.66
CA LYS A 206 -7.65 -17.06 -2.13
C LYS A 206 -7.32 -17.09 -3.62
N LYS A 207 -8.14 -16.41 -4.43
CA LYS A 207 -7.89 -16.23 -5.86
C LYS A 207 -6.59 -15.46 -6.11
N LEU A 208 -6.31 -14.42 -5.31
CA LEU A 208 -5.05 -13.68 -5.38
C LEU A 208 -3.87 -14.63 -5.19
N PHE A 209 -3.85 -15.45 -4.13
CA PHE A 209 -2.77 -16.39 -3.85
C PHE A 209 -2.50 -17.35 -4.99
N LYS A 210 -3.55 -17.84 -5.67
CA LYS A 210 -3.40 -18.69 -6.86
C LYS A 210 -2.68 -17.96 -8.00
N ILE A 211 -3.05 -16.70 -8.26
CA ILE A 211 -2.43 -15.86 -9.31
C ILE A 211 -0.96 -15.55 -9.01
N ILE A 212 -0.63 -15.29 -7.75
CA ILE A 212 0.73 -14.94 -7.32
C ILE A 212 1.56 -16.17 -6.88
N SER A 213 1.06 -17.37 -7.12
CA SER A 213 1.78 -18.60 -6.75
C SER A 213 3.12 -18.69 -7.48
N LYS A 214 4.12 -19.28 -6.83
CA LYS A 214 5.46 -19.42 -7.41
C LYS A 214 5.46 -20.25 -8.71
N SER A 215 4.51 -21.18 -8.85
CA SER A 215 4.32 -21.98 -10.06
C SER A 215 3.82 -21.17 -11.26
N GLU A 216 3.00 -20.13 -11.02
CA GLU A 216 2.43 -19.28 -12.07
C GLU A 216 3.35 -18.11 -12.45
N THR A 217 4.52 -18.01 -11.83
CA THR A 217 5.46 -16.91 -12.05
C THR A 217 6.37 -17.20 -13.23
N THR A 218 6.47 -16.25 -14.16
CA THR A 218 7.25 -16.41 -15.40
C THR A 218 8.73 -16.11 -15.20
N PRO A 219 9.63 -16.58 -16.08
CA PRO A 219 11.05 -16.20 -16.03
C PRO A 219 11.27 -14.68 -16.11
N GLU A 220 10.48 -13.96 -16.91
CA GLU A 220 10.56 -12.51 -17.05
C GLU A 220 10.13 -11.79 -15.77
N GLU A 221 9.07 -12.28 -15.11
CA GLU A 221 8.66 -11.78 -13.80
C GLU A 221 9.75 -12.01 -12.76
N ARG A 222 10.35 -13.21 -12.72
CA ARG A 222 11.48 -13.52 -11.82
C ARG A 222 12.68 -12.60 -12.03
N ALA A 223 12.99 -12.25 -13.28
CA ALA A 223 14.08 -11.32 -13.57
C ALA A 223 13.80 -9.93 -12.97
N LYS A 224 12.59 -9.39 -13.14
CA LYS A 224 12.18 -8.10 -12.56
C LYS A 224 12.17 -8.14 -11.03
N MET A 225 11.59 -9.18 -10.44
CA MET A 225 11.59 -9.36 -8.99
C MET A 225 13.01 -9.37 -8.41
N LYS A 226 13.96 -10.00 -9.10
CA LYS A 226 15.37 -10.01 -8.67
C LYS A 226 15.97 -8.59 -8.67
N GLU A 227 15.66 -7.78 -9.68
CA GLU A 227 16.09 -6.38 -9.73
C GLU A 227 15.47 -5.55 -8.59
N GLU A 228 14.16 -5.68 -8.38
CA GLU A 228 13.42 -5.05 -7.28
C GLU A 228 13.99 -5.44 -5.91
N TYR A 229 14.22 -6.74 -5.68
CA TYR A 229 14.81 -7.25 -4.45
C TYR A 229 16.22 -6.70 -4.19
N ASN A 230 17.08 -6.69 -5.22
CA ASN A 230 18.44 -6.15 -5.08
C ASN A 230 18.42 -4.66 -4.71
N GLN A 231 17.51 -3.90 -5.31
CA GLN A 231 17.33 -2.48 -5.00
C GLN A 231 16.84 -2.30 -3.55
N ALA A 232 15.82 -3.05 -3.14
CA ALA A 232 15.28 -2.99 -1.78
C ALA A 232 16.33 -3.38 -0.72
N GLU A 233 17.11 -4.43 -0.96
CA GLU A 233 18.21 -4.84 -0.08
C GLU A 233 19.30 -3.78 0.03
N PHE A 234 19.68 -3.16 -1.09
CA PHE A 234 20.65 -2.07 -1.09
C PHE A 234 20.17 -0.87 -0.26
N GLU A 235 18.90 -0.48 -0.42
CA GLU A 235 18.28 0.59 0.38
C GLU A 235 18.23 0.26 1.87
N ARG A 236 17.82 -0.97 2.22
CA ARG A 236 17.78 -1.46 3.61
C ARG A 236 19.17 -1.42 4.24
N LYS A 237 20.17 -1.94 3.54
CA LYS A 237 21.56 -1.98 4.02
C LYS A 237 22.10 -0.57 4.26
N THR A 238 21.95 0.32 3.28
CA THR A 238 22.39 1.72 3.39
C THR A 238 21.72 2.42 4.58
N ARG A 239 20.42 2.16 4.81
CA ARG A 239 19.69 2.73 5.95
C ARG A 239 20.18 2.19 7.29
N ILE A 240 20.42 0.89 7.38
CA ILE A 240 20.94 0.26 8.60
C ILE A 240 22.34 0.81 8.90
N GLU A 241 23.22 0.90 7.89
CA GLU A 241 24.56 1.49 8.02
C GLU A 241 24.49 2.94 8.53
N SER A 242 23.61 3.76 7.96
CA SER A 242 23.40 5.14 8.43
C SER A 242 22.91 5.21 9.89
N ARG A 243 22.00 4.33 10.30
CA ARG A 243 21.52 4.27 11.70
C ARG A 243 22.64 3.85 12.66
N ILE A 244 23.46 2.88 12.26
CA ILE A 244 24.63 2.44 13.01
C ILE A 244 25.64 3.58 13.16
N GLU A 245 25.92 4.33 12.09
CA GLU A 245 26.82 5.48 12.14
C GLU A 245 26.31 6.57 13.11
N ILE A 246 25.00 6.88 13.06
CA ILE A 246 24.36 7.81 14.01
C ILE A 246 24.49 7.30 15.45
N ALA A 247 24.23 6.02 15.69
CA ALA A 247 24.34 5.41 17.02
C ALA A 247 25.78 5.46 17.54
N HIS A 248 26.78 5.15 16.71
CA HIS A 248 28.19 5.25 17.05
C HIS A 248 28.61 6.69 17.40
N ASN A 249 28.11 7.68 16.64
CA ASN A 249 28.34 9.09 16.93
C ASN A 249 27.76 9.50 18.29
N PHE A 250 26.55 9.04 18.63
CA PHE A 250 25.97 9.27 19.96
C PHE A 250 26.74 8.59 21.09
N LYS A 251 27.18 7.33 20.90
CA LYS A 251 28.04 6.64 21.88
C LYS A 251 29.35 7.40 22.11
N THR A 252 29.96 7.90 21.04
CA THR A 252 31.20 8.69 21.11
C THR A 252 31.01 10.00 21.89
N LEU A 253 29.83 10.63 21.79
CA LEU A 253 29.50 11.84 22.56
C LEU A 253 29.29 11.56 24.05
N GLY A 254 28.83 10.36 24.43
CA GLY A 254 28.67 9.94 25.83
C GLY A 254 27.60 10.69 26.63
N THR A 255 26.71 11.44 25.96
CA THR A 255 25.69 12.31 26.60
C THR A 255 24.30 11.70 26.64
N VAL A 256 24.09 10.56 25.98
CA VAL A 256 22.81 9.86 25.87
C VAL A 256 22.99 8.39 26.22
N SER A 257 21.99 7.79 26.86
CA SER A 257 21.99 6.36 27.22
C SER A 257 21.73 5.46 26.01
N ASP A 258 22.13 4.19 26.09
CA ASP A 258 21.90 3.21 25.02
C ASP A 258 20.40 3.03 24.70
N GLU A 259 19.52 3.13 25.70
CA GLU A 259 18.06 3.13 25.48
C GLU A 259 17.59 4.35 24.66
N GLN A 260 18.14 5.53 24.95
CA GLN A 260 17.83 6.75 24.19
C GLN A 260 18.36 6.67 22.77
N ILE A 261 19.56 6.09 22.57
CA ILE A 261 20.15 5.87 21.25
C ILE A 261 19.30 4.86 20.45
N ALA A 262 18.92 3.74 21.06
CA ALA A 262 18.07 2.73 20.44
C ALA A 262 16.73 3.35 19.99
N ASN A 263 16.09 4.12 20.86
CA ASN A 263 14.85 4.83 20.52
C ASN A 263 15.03 5.87 19.41
N ALA A 264 16.10 6.67 19.45
CA ALA A 264 16.38 7.72 18.47
C ALA A 264 16.75 7.17 17.09
N THR A 265 17.43 6.02 17.02
CA THR A 265 17.91 5.42 15.78
C THR A 265 16.98 4.34 15.24
N GLY A 266 16.07 3.83 16.07
CA GLY A 266 15.21 2.69 15.74
C GLY A 266 16.00 1.38 15.58
N LEU A 267 17.17 1.27 16.21
CA LEU A 267 17.90 0.03 16.42
C LEU A 267 17.40 -0.67 17.69
N THR A 268 17.60 -1.97 17.80
CA THR A 268 17.35 -2.69 19.05
C THR A 268 18.37 -2.29 20.12
N LEU A 269 17.98 -2.39 21.39
CA LEU A 269 18.90 -2.11 22.50
C LEU A 269 20.16 -2.96 22.41
N LYS A 270 20.00 -4.24 22.08
CA LYS A 270 21.12 -5.18 21.90
C LYS A 270 22.09 -4.74 20.79
N GLU A 271 21.56 -4.31 19.63
CA GLU A 271 22.41 -3.79 18.54
C GLU A 271 23.18 -2.55 18.98
N VAL A 272 22.57 -1.66 19.77
CA VAL A 272 23.26 -0.48 20.30
C VAL A 272 24.32 -0.86 21.32
N GLU A 273 24.03 -1.77 22.25
CA GLU A 273 24.98 -2.24 23.27
C GLU A 273 26.25 -2.88 22.64
N GLU A 274 26.10 -3.55 21.49
CA GLU A 274 27.19 -4.20 20.75
C GLU A 274 28.08 -3.24 19.92
N LEU A 275 27.69 -1.96 19.76
CA LEU A 275 28.50 -0.91 19.10
C LEU A 275 29.67 -0.40 19.97
#